data_AF-A0AA96FJ86-F1
#
_entry.id   AF-A0AA96FJ86-F1
#
_cell.length_a   1.000
_cell.length_b   1.000
_cell.length_c   1.000
_cell.angle_alpha   90.00
_cell.angle_beta   90.00
_cell.angle_gamma   90.00
#
_symmetry.space_group_name_H-M   'P 1'
#
loop_
_entity.id
_entity.type
_entity.pdbx_description
1 polymer ?
#
loop_
_entity_poly.entity_id
_entity_poly.type
_entity_poly.pdbx_seq_one_letter_code
_entity_poly.pdbx_strand_id
1 'polypeptide(L)'
;MRMIDVEIGRYDWAALQCGCGKTAEHLAGDLLRLAAAQSREEARALRIDDHAMIQSFPQEPAVPVASVLMAALAGDLSLGARVQCLELLAGLVFSDDDDSSETCQQIARQGLWGLYRDLLSGASLDLVGYAYEVLRVVETDEERLRSYRSSGQVDLPGYLAD
;
A
#
# COMPACT_ATOMS: atom_id res chain seq x y z
N MET A 1 4.01 -21.04 4.14
CA MET A 1 4.16 -20.18 2.95
C MET A 1 3.10 -19.10 3.04
N ARG A 2 3.51 -17.83 3.06
CA ARG A 2 2.63 -16.66 3.18
C ARG A 2 2.22 -16.19 1.78
N MET A 3 1.09 -15.46 1.68
CA MET A 3 0.61 -14.92 0.39
C MET A 3 1.66 -14.03 -0.29
N ILE A 4 2.37 -13.22 0.50
CA ILE A 4 3.46 -12.36 0.00
C ILE A 4 4.57 -13.17 -0.68
N ASP A 5 4.92 -14.36 -0.17
CA ASP A 5 5.97 -15.20 -0.75
C ASP A 5 5.56 -15.70 -2.15
N VAL A 6 4.27 -16.04 -2.31
CA VAL A 6 3.70 -16.46 -3.60
C VAL A 6 3.64 -15.29 -4.58
N GLU A 7 3.17 -14.12 -4.12
CA GLU A 7 3.01 -12.95 -4.99
C GLU A 7 4.36 -12.42 -5.49
N ILE A 8 5.39 -12.37 -4.63
CA ILE A 8 6.75 -12.02 -5.04
C ILE A 8 7.27 -12.95 -6.14
N GLY A 9 6.99 -14.25 -6.05
CA GLY A 9 7.44 -15.25 -7.01
C GLY A 9 6.78 -15.16 -8.40
N ARG A 10 5.75 -14.31 -8.58
CA ARG A 10 5.07 -14.13 -9.88
C ARG A 10 5.80 -13.18 -10.83
N TYR A 11 6.76 -12.41 -10.32
CA TYR A 11 7.42 -11.35 -11.08
C TYR A 11 8.89 -11.69 -11.34
N ASP A 12 9.37 -11.41 -12.56
CA ASP A 12 10.79 -11.42 -12.89
C ASP A 12 11.42 -10.07 -12.51
N TRP A 13 11.77 -9.93 -11.22
CA TRP A 13 12.32 -8.69 -10.67
C TRP A 13 13.65 -8.27 -11.32
N ALA A 14 14.41 -9.22 -11.87
CA ALA A 14 15.67 -8.92 -12.55
C ALA A 14 15.45 -8.25 -13.91
N ALA A 15 14.28 -8.45 -14.54
CA ALA A 15 13.90 -7.81 -15.80
C ALA A 15 13.37 -6.38 -15.64
N LEU A 16 13.00 -5.96 -14.41
CA LEU A 16 12.44 -4.64 -14.14
C LEU A 16 13.55 -3.64 -13.78
N GLN A 17 13.52 -2.45 -14.41
CA GLN A 17 14.40 -1.35 -14.07
C GLN A 17 13.90 -0.62 -12.82
N CYS A 18 14.74 -0.59 -11.78
CA CYS A 18 14.43 0.11 -10.53
C CYS A 18 14.85 1.58 -10.62
N GLY A 19 14.12 2.44 -9.91
CA GLY A 19 14.42 3.87 -9.82
C GLY A 19 15.83 4.21 -9.33
N CYS A 20 16.48 3.30 -8.60
CA CYS A 20 17.86 3.48 -8.14
C CYS A 20 18.93 3.25 -9.23
N GLY A 21 18.53 2.98 -10.47
CA GLY A 21 19.43 2.74 -11.61
C GLY A 21 20.00 1.31 -11.68
N LYS A 22 19.47 0.38 -10.90
CA LYS A 22 19.77 -1.06 -10.93
C LYS A 22 18.53 -1.86 -11.33
N THR A 23 18.63 -3.18 -11.40
CA THR A 23 17.44 -4.05 -11.48
C THR A 23 16.66 -4.04 -10.17
N ALA A 24 15.37 -4.38 -10.24
CA ALA A 24 14.48 -4.46 -9.08
C ALA A 24 14.64 -5.74 -8.24
N GLU A 25 15.63 -6.60 -8.54
CA GLU A 25 15.83 -7.89 -7.86
C GLU A 25 15.93 -7.75 -6.33
N HIS A 26 16.53 -6.66 -5.84
CA HIS A 26 16.64 -6.38 -4.41
C HIS A 26 15.27 -6.16 -3.73
N LEU A 27 14.29 -5.61 -4.45
CA LEU A 27 12.99 -5.28 -3.87
C LEU A 27 12.23 -6.51 -3.37
N ALA A 28 12.41 -7.67 -4.00
CA ALA A 28 11.82 -8.91 -3.50
C ALA A 28 12.25 -9.20 -2.05
N GLY A 29 13.54 -9.02 -1.74
CA GLY A 29 14.06 -9.20 -0.38
C GLY A 29 13.59 -8.10 0.57
N ASP A 30 13.54 -6.85 0.10
CA ASP A 30 13.13 -5.71 0.93
C ASP A 30 11.64 -5.75 1.27
N LEU A 31 10.77 -6.19 0.35
CA LEU A 31 9.34 -6.39 0.61
C LEU A 31 9.09 -7.50 1.65
N LEU A 32 9.90 -8.56 1.65
CA LEU A 32 9.84 -9.59 2.70
C LEU A 32 10.28 -9.05 4.06
N ARG A 33 11.31 -8.18 4.09
CA ARG A 33 11.75 -7.50 5.31
C ARG A 33 10.70 -6.51 5.81
N LEU A 34 10.05 -5.77 4.92
CA LEU A 34 8.94 -4.89 5.25
C LEU A 34 7.83 -5.66 5.96
N ALA A 35 7.42 -6.80 5.39
CA ALA A 35 6.38 -7.64 6.00
C ALA A 35 6.80 -8.27 7.34
N ALA A 36 8.11 -8.38 7.62
CA ALA A 36 8.65 -8.90 8.87
C ALA A 36 8.98 -7.81 9.89
N ALA A 37 8.97 -6.53 9.51
CA ALA A 37 9.30 -5.41 10.38
C ALA A 37 8.36 -5.37 11.59
N GLN A 38 8.91 -5.09 12.78
CA GLN A 38 8.15 -5.03 14.04
C GLN A 38 7.71 -3.61 14.39
N SER A 39 8.32 -2.60 13.78
CA SER A 39 7.99 -1.19 13.96
C SER A 39 7.88 -0.45 12.63
N ARG A 40 7.24 0.73 12.67
CA ARG A 40 7.16 1.61 11.50
C ARG A 40 8.53 2.16 11.11
N GLU A 41 9.41 2.41 12.09
CA GLU A 41 10.76 2.90 11.84
C GLU A 41 11.60 1.88 11.06
N GLU A 42 11.57 0.62 11.48
CA GLU A 42 12.22 -0.49 10.76
C GLU A 42 11.67 -0.62 9.33
N ALA A 43 10.36 -0.54 9.18
CA ALA A 43 9.70 -0.62 7.88
C ALA A 43 10.10 0.55 6.95
N ARG A 44 10.13 1.78 7.48
CA ARG A 44 10.54 2.99 6.73
C ARG A 44 12.01 3.01 6.35
N ALA A 45 12.88 2.44 7.19
CA ALA A 45 14.32 2.39 6.92
C ALA A 45 14.67 1.63 5.63
N LEU A 46 13.75 0.81 5.10
CA LEU A 46 13.91 0.08 3.83
C LEU A 46 13.76 0.97 2.60
N ARG A 47 13.14 2.15 2.72
CA ARG A 47 13.01 3.16 1.65
C ARG A 47 12.47 2.62 0.31
N ILE A 48 11.50 1.71 0.38
CA ILE A 48 10.89 1.07 -0.81
C ILE A 48 10.23 2.12 -1.73
N ASP A 49 9.76 3.22 -1.18
CA ASP A 49 9.25 4.37 -1.91
C ASP A 49 10.27 4.88 -2.93
N ASP A 50 11.53 5.11 -2.54
CA ASP A 50 12.60 5.59 -3.45
C ASP A 50 12.94 4.65 -4.62
N HIS A 51 12.37 3.44 -4.62
CA HIS A 51 12.59 2.41 -5.62
C HIS A 51 11.39 2.23 -6.55
N ALA A 52 10.18 2.24 -5.98
CA ALA A 52 8.93 2.10 -6.70
C ALA A 52 8.42 3.43 -7.27
N MET A 53 8.83 4.57 -6.69
CA MET A 53 8.35 5.90 -7.03
C MET A 53 9.43 6.96 -6.78
N ILE A 54 9.80 7.73 -7.81
CA ILE A 54 10.73 8.85 -7.68
C ILE A 54 9.95 10.15 -7.88
N GLN A 55 9.87 11.00 -6.85
CA GLN A 55 9.21 12.30 -6.95
C GLN A 55 7.78 12.19 -7.53
N SER A 56 6.98 11.24 -7.02
CA SER A 56 5.62 10.92 -7.50
C SER A 56 5.52 10.23 -8.88
N PHE A 57 6.63 10.02 -9.59
CA PHE A 57 6.65 9.24 -10.82
C PHE A 57 6.89 7.76 -10.54
N PRO A 58 5.94 6.88 -10.88
CA PRO A 58 6.12 5.45 -10.69
C PRO A 58 7.25 4.94 -11.58
N GLN A 59 7.99 3.97 -11.05
CA GLN A 59 9.03 3.24 -11.77
C GLN A 59 8.45 1.89 -12.23
N GLU A 60 9.13 1.17 -13.12
CA GLU A 60 8.66 -0.16 -13.58
C GLU A 60 8.20 -1.12 -12.46
N PRO A 61 8.85 -1.19 -11.28
CA PRO A 61 8.36 -2.06 -10.20
C PRO A 61 7.12 -1.56 -9.46
N ALA A 62 6.56 -0.37 -9.76
CA ALA A 62 5.41 0.21 -9.04
C ALA A 62 4.20 -0.75 -8.97
N VAL A 63 3.76 -1.25 -10.11
CA VAL A 63 2.61 -2.18 -10.20
C VAL A 63 2.91 -3.52 -9.49
N PRO A 64 4.05 -4.20 -9.73
CA PRO A 64 4.45 -5.37 -8.94
C PRO A 64 4.48 -5.12 -7.43
N VAL A 65 5.00 -3.97 -6.99
CA VAL A 65 5.04 -3.58 -5.58
C VAL A 65 3.62 -3.45 -5.03
N ALA A 66 2.69 -2.79 -5.72
CA ALA A 66 1.30 -2.68 -5.29
C ALA A 66 0.64 -4.05 -5.05
N SER A 67 0.87 -5.02 -5.95
CA SER A 67 0.37 -6.39 -5.78
C SER A 67 0.93 -7.07 -4.54
N VAL A 68 2.25 -6.97 -4.33
CA VAL A 68 2.92 -7.58 -3.18
C VAL A 68 2.47 -6.93 -1.87
N LEU A 69 2.29 -5.59 -1.84
CA LEU A 69 1.75 -4.87 -0.69
C LEU A 69 0.33 -5.36 -0.34
N MET A 70 -0.54 -5.55 -1.34
CA MET A 70 -1.88 -6.09 -1.09
C MET A 70 -1.85 -7.53 -0.56
N ALA A 71 -0.96 -8.38 -1.08
CA ALA A 71 -0.75 -9.73 -0.55
C ALA A 71 -0.22 -9.71 0.89
N ALA A 72 0.63 -8.75 1.25
CA ALA A 72 1.10 -8.54 2.61
C ALA A 72 -0.04 -8.07 3.55
N LEU A 73 -0.84 -7.09 3.11
CA LEU A 73 -1.97 -6.53 3.86
C LEU A 73 -3.10 -7.53 4.09
N ALA A 74 -3.21 -8.57 3.26
CA ALA A 74 -4.14 -9.68 3.46
C ALA A 74 -3.69 -10.63 4.60
N GLY A 75 -2.41 -10.61 4.97
CA GLY A 75 -1.84 -11.43 6.05
C GLY A 75 -1.73 -10.71 7.40
N ASP A 76 -1.09 -11.39 8.34
CA ASP A 76 -0.78 -10.84 9.66
C ASP A 76 0.52 -10.02 9.59
N LEU A 77 0.42 -8.73 9.92
CA LEU A 77 1.52 -7.79 9.97
C LEU A 77 1.54 -7.11 11.35
N SER A 78 2.72 -6.68 11.79
CA SER A 78 2.80 -5.73 12.89
C SER A 78 2.07 -4.43 12.50
N LEU A 79 1.57 -3.67 13.47
CA LEU A 79 0.91 -2.39 13.20
C LEU A 79 1.82 -1.44 12.40
N GLY A 80 3.12 -1.41 12.73
CA GLY A 80 4.10 -0.57 12.03
C GLY A 80 4.30 -0.95 10.57
N ALA A 81 4.44 -2.25 10.28
CA ALA A 81 4.54 -2.76 8.91
C ALA A 81 3.25 -2.51 8.12
N ARG A 82 2.08 -2.74 8.74
CA ARG A 82 0.78 -2.50 8.09
C ARG A 82 0.59 -1.03 7.72
N VAL A 83 0.92 -0.10 8.62
CA VAL A 83 0.89 1.34 8.32
C VAL A 83 1.80 1.68 7.16
N GLN A 84 3.05 1.18 7.15
CA GLN A 84 3.98 1.47 6.06
C GLN A 84 3.52 0.87 4.71
N CYS A 85 2.92 -0.33 4.72
CA CYS A 85 2.35 -0.91 3.51
C CYS A 85 1.22 -0.04 2.94
N LEU A 86 0.34 0.50 3.79
CA LEU A 86 -0.73 1.40 3.33
C LEU A 86 -0.21 2.76 2.87
N GLU A 87 0.80 3.31 3.54
CA GLU A 87 1.47 4.55 3.12
C GLU A 87 2.07 4.41 1.71
N LEU A 88 2.79 3.31 1.45
CA LEU A 88 3.35 3.01 0.13
C LEU A 88 2.24 2.80 -0.91
N LEU A 89 1.19 2.03 -0.56
CA LEU A 89 0.07 1.79 -1.46
C LEU A 89 -0.66 3.08 -1.80
N ALA A 90 -0.87 3.98 -0.84
CA ALA A 90 -1.44 5.30 -1.06
C ALA A 90 -0.63 6.07 -2.12
N GLY A 91 0.69 6.15 -1.97
CA GLY A 91 1.56 6.77 -2.98
C GLY A 91 1.37 6.20 -4.39
N LEU A 92 1.24 4.88 -4.51
CA LEU A 92 1.10 4.20 -5.80
C LEU A 92 -0.27 4.40 -6.46
N VAL A 93 -1.36 4.48 -5.68
CA VAL A 93 -2.70 4.71 -6.25
C VAL A 93 -2.96 6.17 -6.62
N PHE A 94 -2.16 7.10 -6.09
CA PHE A 94 -2.23 8.54 -6.35
C PHE A 94 -1.09 9.07 -7.24
N SER A 95 -0.29 8.21 -7.88
CA SER A 95 0.88 8.64 -8.65
C SER A 95 0.52 9.47 -9.89
N ASP A 96 1.47 10.27 -10.39
CA ASP A 96 1.26 11.21 -11.52
C ASP A 96 1.16 10.52 -12.90
N ASP A 97 1.28 9.19 -12.98
CA ASP A 97 1.08 8.40 -14.20
C ASP A 97 -0.29 7.69 -14.15
N ASP A 98 -1.19 8.08 -15.05
CA ASP A 98 -2.58 7.59 -15.07
C ASP A 98 -2.66 6.07 -15.28
N ASP A 99 -1.84 5.51 -16.19
CA ASP A 99 -1.89 4.07 -16.52
C ASP A 99 -1.42 3.20 -15.34
N SER A 100 -0.29 3.56 -14.72
CA SER A 100 0.24 2.85 -13.56
C SER A 100 -0.66 3.03 -12.33
N SER A 101 -1.17 4.24 -12.10
CA SER A 101 -2.08 4.51 -10.98
C SER A 101 -3.40 3.77 -11.12
N GLU A 102 -4.01 3.74 -12.31
CA GLU A 102 -5.24 2.97 -12.56
C GLU A 102 -5.02 1.48 -12.30
N THR A 103 -3.90 0.94 -12.76
CA THR A 103 -3.55 -0.47 -12.51
C THR A 103 -3.36 -0.75 -11.02
N CYS A 104 -2.67 0.13 -10.28
CA CYS A 104 -2.52 0.02 -8.83
C CYS A 104 -3.86 0.12 -8.11
N GLN A 105 -4.76 0.99 -8.55
CA GLN A 105 -6.12 1.12 -7.99
C GLN A 105 -6.94 -0.15 -8.20
N GLN A 106 -6.86 -0.76 -9.39
CA GLN A 106 -7.51 -2.04 -9.68
C GLN A 106 -6.99 -3.16 -8.77
N ILE A 107 -5.69 -3.20 -8.50
CA ILE A 107 -5.08 -4.14 -7.55
C ILE A 107 -5.60 -3.90 -6.13
N ALA A 108 -5.55 -2.67 -5.64
CA ALA A 108 -6.01 -2.30 -4.30
C ALA A 108 -7.51 -2.62 -4.09
N ARG A 109 -8.34 -2.42 -5.13
CA ARG A 109 -9.77 -2.75 -5.11
C ARG A 109 -10.06 -4.23 -4.84
N GLN A 110 -9.15 -5.14 -5.19
CA GLN A 110 -9.33 -6.58 -4.91
C GLN A 110 -9.31 -6.89 -3.40
N GLY A 111 -8.68 -6.04 -2.58
CA GLY A 111 -8.66 -6.15 -1.12
C GLY A 111 -9.53 -5.14 -0.39
N LEU A 112 -10.57 -4.61 -1.04
CA LEU A 112 -11.44 -3.52 -0.54
C LEU A 112 -11.90 -3.72 0.91
N TRP A 113 -12.36 -4.92 1.27
CA TRP A 113 -12.83 -5.21 2.63
C TRP A 113 -11.71 -5.20 3.68
N GLY A 114 -10.47 -5.53 3.29
CA GLY A 114 -9.31 -5.37 4.15
C GLY A 114 -9.01 -3.91 4.47
N LEU A 115 -9.19 -3.02 3.49
CA LEU A 115 -9.05 -1.57 3.68
C LEU A 115 -10.12 -1.02 4.63
N TYR A 116 -11.39 -1.43 4.48
CA TYR A 116 -12.44 -1.05 5.43
C TYR A 116 -12.20 -1.58 6.84
N ARG A 117 -11.68 -2.81 6.98
CA ARG A 117 -11.28 -3.34 8.29
C ARG A 117 -10.21 -2.46 8.92
N ASP A 118 -9.20 -2.06 8.16
CA ASP A 118 -8.11 -1.21 8.65
C ASP A 118 -8.63 0.20 9.02
N LEU A 119 -9.55 0.77 8.23
CA LEU A 119 -10.27 2.02 8.50
C LEU A 119 -11.05 1.98 9.84
N LEU A 120 -11.70 0.87 10.13
CA LEU A 120 -12.54 0.71 11.33
C LEU A 120 -11.79 0.22 12.56
N SER A 121 -10.51 -0.15 12.40
CA SER A 121 -9.75 -0.77 13.48
C SER A 121 -9.49 0.19 14.66
N GLY A 122 -9.42 1.50 14.39
CA GLY A 122 -9.03 2.52 15.37
C GLY A 122 -7.62 2.30 15.96
N ALA A 123 -6.79 1.45 15.36
CA ALA A 123 -5.52 1.02 15.95
C ALA A 123 -4.43 2.12 15.91
N SER A 124 -4.53 3.04 14.95
CA SER A 124 -3.66 4.22 14.80
C SER A 124 -4.30 5.22 13.85
N LEU A 125 -4.15 6.52 14.11
CA LEU A 125 -4.62 7.58 13.20
C LEU A 125 -3.98 7.47 11.81
N ASP A 126 -2.70 7.09 11.73
CA ASP A 126 -2.02 6.90 10.44
C ASP A 126 -2.62 5.73 9.65
N LEU A 127 -2.92 4.62 10.34
CA LEU A 127 -3.51 3.45 9.70
C LEU A 127 -4.88 3.79 9.11
N VAL A 128 -5.72 4.47 9.90
CA VAL A 128 -7.05 4.91 9.51
C VAL A 128 -6.96 5.94 8.38
N GLY A 129 -6.02 6.89 8.47
CA GLY A 129 -5.76 7.91 7.45
C GLY A 129 -5.40 7.32 6.10
N TYR A 130 -4.36 6.47 6.03
CA TYR A 130 -3.95 5.87 4.75
C TYR A 130 -4.99 4.89 4.20
N ALA A 131 -5.68 4.12 5.05
CA ALA A 131 -6.77 3.26 4.60
C ALA A 131 -7.89 4.11 3.96
N TYR A 132 -8.25 5.24 4.57
CA TYR A 132 -9.23 6.17 4.02
C TYR A 132 -8.77 6.80 2.71
N GLU A 133 -7.52 7.26 2.63
CA GLU A 133 -6.93 7.82 1.42
C GLU A 133 -6.99 6.85 0.25
N VAL A 134 -6.59 5.59 0.44
CA VAL A 134 -6.71 4.56 -0.60
C VAL A 134 -8.18 4.33 -0.97
N LEU A 135 -9.07 4.19 0.03
CA LEU A 135 -10.50 3.96 -0.20
C LEU A 135 -11.16 5.07 -1.02
N ARG A 136 -10.76 6.33 -0.85
CA ARG A 136 -11.30 7.47 -1.62
C ARG A 136 -11.10 7.33 -3.13
N VAL A 137 -10.11 6.57 -3.56
CA VAL A 137 -9.79 6.37 -4.97
C VAL A 137 -10.33 5.03 -5.48
N VAL A 138 -10.24 3.99 -4.66
CA VAL A 138 -10.53 2.62 -5.13
C VAL A 138 -11.99 2.20 -4.93
N GLU A 139 -12.71 2.77 -3.96
CA GLU A 139 -14.13 2.49 -3.76
C GLU A 139 -14.97 3.15 -4.84
N THR A 140 -15.75 2.34 -5.56
CA THR A 140 -16.67 2.79 -6.60
C THR A 140 -18.07 3.10 -6.05
N ASP A 141 -18.43 2.52 -4.91
CA ASP A 141 -19.65 2.81 -4.16
C ASP A 141 -19.38 3.95 -3.16
N GLU A 142 -19.42 5.19 -3.63
CA GLU A 142 -19.18 6.37 -2.81
C GLU A 142 -20.14 6.47 -1.61
N GLU A 143 -21.38 5.97 -1.74
CA GLU A 143 -22.36 6.01 -0.66
C GLU A 143 -21.92 5.10 0.51
N ARG A 144 -21.28 3.97 0.20
CA ARG A 144 -20.70 3.10 1.23
C ARG A 144 -19.60 3.82 1.99
N LEU A 145 -18.63 4.43 1.30
CA LEU A 145 -17.55 5.14 1.97
C LEU A 145 -18.09 6.30 2.81
N ARG A 146 -19.06 7.05 2.28
CA ARG A 146 -19.77 8.11 3.02
C ARG A 146 -20.45 7.57 4.27
N SER A 147 -21.13 6.42 4.19
CA SER A 147 -21.82 5.79 5.31
C SER A 147 -20.85 5.41 6.44
N TYR A 148 -19.71 4.82 6.10
CA TYR A 148 -18.67 4.50 7.09
C TYR A 148 -18.08 5.76 7.73
N ARG A 149 -17.80 6.80 6.94
CA ARG A 149 -17.32 8.10 7.46
C ARG A 149 -18.33 8.72 8.43
N SER A 150 -19.62 8.74 8.09
CA SER A 150 -20.67 9.34 8.92
C SER A 150 -21.12 8.47 10.09
N SER A 151 -20.63 7.24 10.21
CA SER A 151 -21.06 6.29 11.25
C SER A 151 -20.68 6.70 12.68
N GLY A 152 -19.74 7.64 12.83
CA GLY A 152 -19.12 7.98 14.11
C GLY A 152 -18.14 6.92 14.64
N GLN A 153 -17.85 5.88 13.85
CA GLN A 153 -16.92 4.80 14.21
C GLN A 153 -15.52 4.99 13.61
N VAL A 154 -15.32 6.00 12.76
CA VAL A 154 -14.05 6.30 12.10
C VAL A 154 -13.49 7.60 12.67
N ASP A 155 -12.28 7.54 13.22
CA ASP A 155 -11.54 8.70 13.70
C ASP A 155 -10.48 9.10 12.67
N LEU A 156 -10.83 10.05 11.80
CA LEU A 156 -9.95 10.52 10.74
C LEU A 156 -8.95 11.58 11.28
N PRO A 157 -7.70 11.57 10.79
CA PRO A 157 -6.80 12.70 11.00
C PRO A 157 -7.43 14.03 10.56
N GLY A 158 -7.14 15.12 11.28
CA GLY A 158 -7.78 16.42 11.04
C GLY A 158 -7.65 16.96 9.61
N TYR A 159 -6.58 16.61 8.89
CA TYR A 159 -6.39 17.02 7.49
C TYR A 159 -7.25 16.23 6.48
N LEU A 160 -7.93 15.16 6.92
CA LEU A 160 -8.87 14.34 6.15
C LEU A 160 -10.31 14.47 6.65
N ALA A 161 -10.55 15.31 7.67
CA ALA A 161 -11.84 15.40 8.34
C ALA A 161 -12.88 16.26 7.60
N ASP A 162 -12.50 16.96 6.53
CA ASP A 162 -13.37 17.85 5.72
C ASP A 162 -14.16 17.10 4.63
#